data_AF-A0A350IBC6-F1
#
_entry.id   AF-A0A350IBC6-F1
#
_cell.length_a   1.000
_cell.length_b   1.000
_cell.length_c   1.000
_cell.angle_alpha   90.00
_cell.angle_beta   90.00
_cell.angle_gamma   90.00
#
_symmetry.space_group_name_H-M   'P 1'
#
loop_
_entity.id
_entity.type
_entity.pdbx_description
1 polymer ?
#
loop_
_entity_poly.entity_id
_entity_poly.type
_entity_poly.pdbx_seq_one_letter_code
_entity_poly.pdbx_strand_id
1 'polypeptide(L)'
;MHDDYRLSETELQSVQFYLSKDILLYRNLGINESKIFEGKIKIVDGLKVEEIIFPKETPGVLMFTPKQDRFAISFEEKEDSFLMFGPNKKAGGKFVLLAKEWNRRIGKVTYKGKIYNTNSQSVMAALLVDIDKAKKVSRKTKKIKGRRI
;
A
#
# COMPACT_ATOMS: atom_id res chain seq x y z
N MET A 1 -5.75 -18.91 24.11
CA MET A 1 -4.38 -18.88 23.55
C MET A 1 -4.47 -18.14 22.21
N HIS A 2 -4.12 -16.85 22.20
CA HIS A 2 -3.91 -16.10 20.96
C HIS A 2 -2.51 -15.52 21.06
N ASP A 3 -1.51 -16.32 20.66
CA ASP A 3 -0.19 -15.78 20.39
C ASP A 3 -0.32 -14.93 19.13
N ASP A 4 -0.39 -13.62 19.36
CA ASP A 4 -0.33 -12.60 18.33
C ASP A 4 0.93 -12.84 17.49
N TYR A 5 0.72 -13.12 16.21
CA TYR A 5 1.76 -13.24 15.20
C TYR A 5 2.46 -11.89 15.03
N ARG A 6 3.35 -11.54 15.95
CA ARG A 6 4.34 -10.47 15.79
C ARG A 6 5.42 -10.99 14.84
N LEU A 7 5.07 -11.06 13.55
CA LEU A 7 6.03 -11.31 12.49
C LEU A 7 7.11 -10.22 12.55
N SER A 8 8.37 -10.63 12.50
CA SER A 8 9.49 -9.71 12.34
C SER A 8 9.41 -8.98 11.00
N GLU A 9 10.08 -7.82 10.87
CA GLU A 9 10.09 -7.06 9.60
C GLU A 9 10.59 -7.91 8.42
N THR A 10 11.60 -8.74 8.65
CA THR A 10 12.12 -9.69 7.65
C THR A 10 11.08 -10.73 7.24
N GLU A 11 10.30 -11.23 8.19
CA GLU A 11 9.20 -12.14 7.86
C GLU A 11 8.10 -11.43 7.09
N LEU A 12 7.75 -10.19 7.46
CA LEU A 12 6.74 -9.37 6.76
C LEU A 12 7.16 -9.03 5.32
N GLN A 13 8.44 -8.80 5.05
CA GLN A 13 8.96 -8.60 3.69
C GLN A 13 8.80 -9.84 2.79
N SER A 14 8.71 -11.04 3.39
CA SER A 14 8.45 -12.28 2.66
C SER A 14 6.97 -12.54 2.37
N VAL A 15 6.08 -11.64 2.83
CA VAL A 15 4.63 -11.77 2.67
C VAL A 15 4.13 -10.90 1.52
N GLN A 16 3.21 -11.47 0.75
CA GLN A 16 2.46 -10.73 -0.25
C GLN A 16 1.23 -10.09 0.40
N PHE A 17 1.09 -8.79 0.23
CA PHE A 17 -0.11 -8.03 0.58
C PHE A 17 -1.02 -7.88 -0.64
N TYR A 18 -2.32 -7.71 -0.40
CA TYR A 18 -3.31 -7.49 -1.43
C TYR A 18 -4.29 -6.39 -1.03
N LEU A 19 -4.79 -5.62 -1.99
CA LEU A 19 -5.83 -4.63 -1.72
C LEU A 19 -7.22 -5.29 -1.57
N SER A 20 -7.94 -4.96 -0.51
CA SER A 20 -9.35 -5.41 -0.36
C SER A 20 -10.34 -4.62 -1.23
N LYS A 21 -9.95 -3.45 -1.75
CA LYS A 21 -10.76 -2.55 -2.59
C LYS A 21 -9.83 -1.72 -3.49
N ASP A 22 -10.41 -1.12 -4.52
CA ASP A 22 -9.68 -0.19 -5.39
C ASP A 22 -9.19 1.05 -4.63
N ILE A 23 -7.98 1.48 -4.97
CA ILE A 23 -7.46 2.80 -4.59
C ILE A 23 -7.44 3.68 -5.82
N LEU A 24 -8.13 4.82 -5.76
CA LEU A 24 -8.08 5.86 -6.78
C LEU A 24 -7.23 7.01 -6.25
N LEU A 25 -6.18 7.34 -7.01
CA LEU A 25 -5.41 8.55 -6.86
C LEU A 25 -5.73 9.48 -8.02
N TYR A 26 -5.95 10.77 -7.75
CA TYR A 26 -6.21 11.74 -8.80
C TYR A 26 -5.62 13.10 -8.49
N ARG A 27 -5.18 13.84 -9.52
CA ARG A 27 -4.75 15.24 -9.39
C ARG A 27 -5.15 16.06 -10.60
N ASN A 28 -5.46 17.34 -10.37
CA ASN A 28 -5.72 18.29 -11.44
C ASN A 28 -4.38 18.73 -12.03
N LEU A 29 -4.27 18.67 -13.35
CA LEU A 29 -3.10 19.11 -14.08
C LEU A 29 -3.24 20.60 -14.42
N GLY A 30 -2.27 21.39 -14.00
CA GLY A 30 -2.17 22.80 -14.40
C GLY A 30 -1.86 22.95 -15.90
N ILE A 31 -2.11 24.15 -16.43
CA ILE A 31 -1.87 24.49 -17.86
C ILE A 31 -0.40 24.25 -18.26
N ASN A 32 0.53 24.35 -17.30
CA ASN A 32 1.98 24.23 -17.52
C ASN A 32 2.59 22.94 -16.92
N GLU A 33 1.81 21.96 -16.45
CA GLU A 33 2.39 20.73 -15.92
C GLU A 33 2.90 19.82 -17.05
N SER A 34 4.17 19.39 -16.93
CA SER A 34 4.96 18.67 -17.93
C SER A 34 4.34 17.32 -18.34
N LYS A 35 4.68 16.90 -19.56
CA LYS A 35 4.15 15.75 -20.34
C LYS A 35 4.32 14.35 -19.72
N ILE A 36 4.86 14.23 -18.49
CA ILE A 36 5.16 12.95 -17.84
C ILE A 36 4.05 12.62 -16.84
N PHE A 37 3.18 11.70 -17.25
CA PHE A 37 2.04 11.19 -16.50
C PHE A 37 2.30 9.74 -16.13
N GLU A 38 1.96 9.37 -14.90
CA GLU A 38 1.95 8.00 -14.40
C GLU A 38 0.62 7.32 -14.75
N GLY A 39 -0.45 8.11 -14.78
CA GLY A 39 -1.82 7.65 -14.90
C GLY A 39 -2.50 8.01 -16.22
N LYS A 40 -3.78 7.65 -16.30
CA LYS A 40 -4.63 8.02 -17.43
C LYS A 40 -5.07 9.47 -17.29
N ILE A 41 -4.99 10.23 -18.38
CA ILE A 41 -5.50 11.61 -18.43
C ILE A 41 -6.97 11.61 -18.88
N LYS A 42 -7.80 12.34 -18.14
CA LYS A 42 -9.22 12.58 -18.45
C LYS A 42 -9.51 14.08 -18.42
N ILE A 43 -10.57 14.48 -19.12
CA ILE A 43 -11.15 15.83 -19.00
C ILE A 43 -12.42 15.69 -18.16
N VAL A 44 -12.48 16.40 -17.03
CA VAL A 44 -13.62 16.43 -16.11
C VAL A 44 -13.94 17.90 -15.85
N ASP A 45 -15.15 18.34 -16.18
CA ASP A 45 -15.60 19.74 -16.01
C ASP A 45 -14.63 20.78 -16.61
N GLY A 46 -14.05 20.47 -17.77
CA GLY A 46 -13.08 21.33 -18.46
C GLY A 46 -11.66 21.32 -17.86
N LEU A 47 -11.43 20.58 -16.77
CA LEU A 47 -10.12 20.41 -16.16
C LEU A 47 -9.47 19.10 -16.62
N LYS A 48 -8.16 19.14 -16.88
CA LYS A 48 -7.37 17.93 -17.10
C LYS A 48 -7.08 17.28 -15.75
N VAL A 49 -7.45 16.02 -15.61
CA VAL A 49 -7.25 15.22 -14.40
C VAL A 49 -6.42 14.00 -14.76
N GLU A 50 -5.35 13.77 -14.00
CA GLU A 50 -4.60 12.52 -14.03
C GLU A 50 -5.19 11.58 -12.97
N GLU A 51 -5.46 10.32 -13.36
CA GLU A 51 -5.94 9.27 -12.47
C GLU A 51 -5.03 8.04 -12.50
N ILE A 52 -4.73 7.51 -11.32
CA ILE A 52 -4.05 6.22 -11.12
C ILE A 52 -4.99 5.34 -10.30
N ILE A 53 -5.28 4.15 -10.82
CA ILE A 53 -6.14 3.18 -10.16
C ILE A 53 -5.28 1.98 -9.78
N PHE A 54 -5.33 1.59 -8.51
CA PHE A 54 -4.81 0.32 -8.01
C PHE A 54 -6.02 -0.58 -7.79
N PRO A 55 -6.29 -1.54 -8.69
CA PRO A 55 -7.44 -2.43 -8.57
C PRO A 55 -7.41 -3.23 -7.26
N LYS A 56 -8.57 -3.66 -6.80
CA LYS A 56 -8.72 -4.71 -5.80
C LYS A 56 -7.82 -5.90 -6.16
N GLU A 57 -7.26 -6.53 -5.13
CA GLU A 57 -6.38 -7.70 -5.24
C GLU A 57 -5.04 -7.41 -5.95
N THR A 58 -4.69 -6.13 -6.15
CA THR A 58 -3.35 -5.79 -6.65
C THR A 58 -2.31 -6.24 -5.61
N PRO A 59 -1.34 -7.09 -6.00
CA PRO A 59 -0.30 -7.58 -5.10
C PRO A 59 0.67 -6.46 -4.76
N GLY A 60 1.00 -6.32 -3.48
CA GLY A 60 2.02 -5.40 -3.01
C GLY A 60 2.99 -6.02 -2.02
N VAL A 61 4.22 -5.49 -1.98
CA VAL A 61 5.31 -5.96 -1.12
C VAL A 61 5.69 -4.88 -0.11
N LEU A 62 6.06 -5.31 1.09
CA LEU A 62 6.56 -4.39 2.12
C LEU A 62 7.97 -3.91 1.75
N MET A 63 8.13 -2.60 1.59
CA MET A 63 9.43 -1.98 1.35
C MET A 63 10.16 -1.71 2.68
N PHE A 64 9.51 -0.98 3.58
CA PHE A 64 10.05 -0.60 4.89
C PHE A 64 8.95 -0.17 5.87
N THR A 65 9.31 -0.06 7.16
CA THR A 65 8.42 0.42 8.21
C THR A 65 8.95 1.70 8.89
N PRO A 66 8.51 2.91 8.51
CA PRO A 66 9.08 4.14 9.06
C PRO A 66 8.75 4.37 10.55
N LYS A 67 7.70 3.73 11.07
CA LYS A 67 7.32 3.67 12.48
C LYS A 67 6.67 2.31 12.75
N GLN A 68 6.63 1.89 14.01
CA GLN A 68 5.78 0.76 14.42
C GLN A 68 4.36 0.97 13.87
N ASP A 69 3.86 -0.05 13.16
CA ASP A 69 2.54 -0.10 12.52
C ASP A 69 2.31 0.83 11.32
N ARG A 70 3.36 1.34 10.66
CA ARG A 70 3.23 2.01 9.35
C ARG A 70 3.99 1.24 8.30
N PHE A 71 3.31 0.82 7.25
CA PHE A 71 3.88 -0.01 6.20
C PHE A 71 3.95 0.78 4.89
N ALA A 72 5.15 0.88 4.32
CA ALA A 72 5.33 1.34 2.96
C ALA A 72 5.18 0.13 2.02
N ILE A 73 4.06 0.07 1.29
CA ILE A 73 3.78 -1.03 0.37
C ILE A 73 3.96 -0.55 -1.07
N SER A 74 4.84 -1.23 -1.82
CA SER A 74 4.97 -1.04 -3.28
C SER A 74 4.04 -2.00 -4.01
N PHE A 75 3.39 -1.52 -5.07
CA PHE A 75 2.49 -2.30 -5.94
C PHE A 75 2.99 -2.38 -7.38
N GLU A 76 4.12 -1.75 -7.70
CA GLU A 76 4.70 -1.73 -9.04
C GLU A 76 5.99 -2.53 -9.07
N GLU A 77 6.23 -3.24 -10.17
CA GLU A 77 7.48 -3.97 -10.34
C GLU A 77 8.64 -3.01 -10.62
N LYS A 78 9.77 -3.22 -9.94
CA LYS A 78 11.05 -2.53 -10.20
C LYS A 78 11.04 -1.01 -9.95
N GLU A 79 10.00 -0.49 -9.30
CA GLU A 79 9.93 0.89 -8.86
C GLU A 79 9.92 0.99 -7.33
N ASP A 80 10.64 1.98 -6.80
CA ASP A 80 10.63 2.32 -5.37
C ASP A 80 9.40 3.16 -4.97
N SER A 81 8.34 3.13 -5.77
CA SER A 81 7.09 3.83 -5.49
C SER A 81 6.29 3.05 -4.44
N PHE A 82 5.71 3.75 -3.46
CA PHE A 82 4.94 3.09 -2.41
C PHE A 82 3.77 3.94 -1.93
N LEU A 83 2.79 3.27 -1.35
CA LEU A 83 1.73 3.89 -0.56
C LEU A 83 1.90 3.52 0.91
N MET A 84 1.51 4.45 1.78
CA MET A 84 1.61 4.26 3.22
C MET A 84 0.32 3.67 3.77
N PHE A 85 0.44 2.59 4.53
CA PHE A 85 -0.68 1.96 5.25
C PHE A 85 -0.44 1.95 6.75
N GLY A 86 -1.51 1.96 7.53
CA GLY A 86 -1.43 1.84 8.98
C GLY A 86 -2.78 1.60 9.64
N PRO A 87 -2.79 1.27 10.94
CA PRO A 87 -4.01 0.87 11.65
C PRO A 87 -4.99 2.05 11.74
N ASN A 88 -6.25 1.78 11.47
CA ASN A 88 -7.33 2.75 11.67
C ASN A 88 -8.39 2.20 12.64
N LYS A 89 -8.54 2.87 13.77
CA LYS A 89 -9.52 2.52 14.81
C LYS A 89 -10.96 2.48 14.28
N LYS A 90 -11.32 3.38 13.37
CA LYS A 90 -12.66 3.43 12.75
C LYS A 90 -12.90 2.28 11.76
N ALA A 91 -11.84 1.63 11.29
CA ALA A 91 -11.91 0.47 10.42
C ALA A 91 -11.73 -0.86 11.19
N GLY A 92 -11.93 -0.85 12.52
CA GLY A 92 -11.76 -2.04 13.36
C GLY A 92 -10.30 -2.49 13.49
N GLY A 93 -9.36 -1.55 13.44
CA GLY A 93 -7.92 -1.86 13.56
C GLY A 93 -7.26 -2.33 12.26
N LYS A 94 -7.99 -2.39 11.14
CA LYS A 94 -7.43 -2.75 9.83
C LYS A 94 -6.36 -1.77 9.39
N PHE A 95 -5.36 -2.29 8.66
CA PHE A 95 -4.33 -1.49 8.01
C PHE A 95 -4.89 -0.88 6.73
N VAL A 96 -5.10 0.43 6.73
CA VAL A 96 -5.73 1.19 5.65
C VAL A 96 -4.78 2.22 5.04
N LEU A 97 -5.09 2.69 3.84
CA LEU A 97 -4.35 3.78 3.20
C LEU A 97 -4.29 5.02 4.10
N LEU A 98 -3.08 5.50 4.36
CA LEU A 98 -2.82 6.73 5.10
C LEU A 98 -2.69 7.91 4.14
N ALA A 99 -3.22 9.05 4.56
CA ALA A 99 -3.02 10.34 3.91
C ALA A 99 -2.28 11.31 4.84
N LYS A 100 -1.55 12.25 4.25
CA LYS A 100 -0.88 13.35 4.98
C LYS A 100 -1.90 14.25 5.66
N GLU A 101 -3.00 14.53 4.96
CA GLU A 101 -4.09 15.37 5.45
C GLU A 101 -5.43 14.88 4.90
N TRP A 102 -6.49 15.22 5.63
CA TRP A 102 -7.88 14.94 5.29
C TRP A 102 -8.67 16.24 5.26
N ASN A 103 -9.34 16.51 4.15
CA ASN A 103 -10.39 17.52 4.06
C ASN A 103 -11.71 16.82 3.70
N ARG A 104 -12.60 16.68 4.69
CA ARG A 104 -13.86 15.94 4.60
C ARG A 104 -13.63 14.49 4.10
N ARG A 105 -13.94 14.21 2.84
CA ARG A 105 -13.84 12.88 2.21
C ARG A 105 -12.64 12.74 1.27
N ILE A 106 -11.80 13.77 1.19
CA ILE A 106 -10.65 13.82 0.30
C ILE A 106 -9.37 13.79 1.15
N GLY A 107 -8.51 12.82 0.90
CA GLY A 107 -7.21 12.69 1.52
C GLY A 107 -6.11 13.04 0.54
N LYS A 108 -5.01 13.63 1.02
CA LYS A 108 -3.81 13.84 0.19
C LYS A 108 -2.73 12.81 0.49
N VAL A 109 -2.29 12.10 -0.54
CA VAL A 109 -1.20 11.12 -0.47
C VAL A 109 -0.03 11.58 -1.34
N THR A 110 1.17 11.13 -1.00
CA THR A 110 2.34 11.32 -1.86
C THR A 110 2.63 10.01 -2.57
N TYR A 111 2.77 10.07 -3.90
CA TYR A 111 3.10 8.93 -4.75
C TYR A 111 3.99 9.40 -5.88
N LYS A 112 5.12 8.72 -6.11
CA LYS A 112 6.17 9.10 -7.09
C LYS A 112 6.54 10.59 -7.06
N GLY A 113 6.77 11.12 -5.85
CA GLY A 113 7.14 12.53 -5.63
C GLY A 113 6.03 13.57 -5.87
N LYS A 114 4.86 13.17 -6.36
CA LYS A 114 3.71 14.04 -6.61
C LYS A 114 2.67 13.89 -5.50
N ILE A 115 1.84 14.92 -5.31
CA ILE A 115 0.71 14.88 -4.38
C ILE A 115 -0.56 14.53 -5.16
N TYR A 116 -1.25 13.49 -4.71
CA TYR A 116 -2.53 13.06 -5.26
C TYR A 116 -3.62 13.17 -4.20
N ASN A 117 -4.84 13.40 -4.66
CA ASN A 117 -6.04 13.23 -3.88
C ASN A 117 -6.50 11.77 -3.93
N THR A 118 -7.13 11.30 -2.87
CA THR A 118 -7.82 10.02 -2.81
C THR A 118 -9.13 10.17 -2.05
N ASN A 119 -10.12 9.32 -2.34
CA ASN A 119 -11.43 9.42 -1.72
C ASN A 119 -11.55 8.51 -0.48
N SER A 120 -12.56 8.77 0.36
CA SER A 120 -12.82 7.98 1.57
C SER A 120 -13.12 6.48 1.33
N GLN A 121 -13.54 6.08 0.13
CA GLN A 121 -13.76 4.66 -0.19
C GLN A 121 -12.41 3.93 -0.38
N SER A 122 -11.46 4.58 -1.03
CA SER A 122 -10.08 4.10 -1.19
C SER A 122 -9.33 4.02 0.15
N VAL A 123 -9.69 4.83 1.15
CA VAL A 123 -9.18 4.65 2.52
C VAL A 123 -9.63 3.34 3.12
N MET A 124 -10.85 2.90 2.85
CA MET A 124 -11.32 1.62 3.36
C MET A 124 -10.68 0.43 2.62
N ALA A 125 -9.82 0.66 1.63
CA ALA A 125 -8.93 -0.37 1.11
C ALA A 125 -7.95 -0.74 2.23
N ALA A 126 -8.27 -1.85 2.88
CA ALA A 126 -7.40 -2.49 3.84
C ALA A 126 -6.42 -3.43 3.13
N LEU A 127 -5.22 -3.56 3.66
CA LEU A 127 -4.29 -4.63 3.28
C LEU A 127 -4.86 -5.97 3.77
N LEU A 128 -5.04 -6.88 2.83
CA LEU A 128 -5.23 -8.30 3.08
C LEU A 128 -3.87 -8.98 3.07
N VAL A 129 -3.66 -9.89 4.01
CA VAL A 129 -2.40 -10.63 4.13
C VAL A 129 -2.68 -12.08 3.76
N ASP A 130 -1.96 -12.61 2.77
CA ASP A 130 -1.94 -14.05 2.52
C ASP A 130 -1.03 -14.72 3.56
N ILE A 131 -1.60 -14.91 4.77
CA ILE A 131 -0.93 -15.55 5.90
C ILE A 131 -0.57 -17.01 5.56
N ASP A 132 -1.32 -17.66 4.66
CA ASP A 132 -1.09 -19.06 4.31
C ASP A 132 0.18 -19.27 3.47
N LYS A 133 0.53 -18.33 2.59
CA LYS A 133 1.84 -18.32 1.92
C LYS A 133 2.97 -17.93 2.86
N ALA A 134 2.77 -16.96 3.75
CA ALA A 134 3.74 -16.56 4.77
C ALA A 134 4.18 -17.76 5.64
N LYS A 135 3.21 -18.58 6.07
CA LYS A 135 3.45 -19.84 6.81
C LYS A 135 4.28 -20.86 6.01
N LYS A 136 4.11 -20.95 4.68
CA LYS A 136 4.90 -21.83 3.81
C LYS A 136 6.34 -21.33 3.62
N VAL A 137 6.56 -20.01 3.55
CA VAL A 137 7.90 -19.41 3.42
C VAL A 137 8.70 -19.57 4.72
N SER A 138 8.10 -19.28 5.88
CA SER A 138 8.74 -19.50 7.20
C SER A 138 9.18 -20.96 7.41
N ARG A 139 8.40 -21.94 6.94
CA ARG A 139 8.78 -23.37 6.97
C ARG A 139 9.94 -23.76 6.05
N LYS A 140 10.28 -22.96 5.03
CA LYS A 140 11.47 -23.19 4.17
C LYS A 140 12.79 -22.72 4.81
N THR A 141 12.75 -22.14 6.01
CA THR A 141 13.96 -21.81 6.76
C THR A 141 14.72 -23.09 7.11
N LYS A 142 15.94 -23.17 6.60
CA LYS A 142 16.83 -24.33 6.60
C LYS A 142 16.99 -24.94 8.00
N LYS A 143 16.45 -26.15 8.20
CA LYS A 143 16.77 -26.99 9.37
C LYS A 143 18.20 -27.50 9.22
N ILE A 144 19.18 -26.80 9.81
CA ILE A 144 20.57 -27.25 9.83
C ILE A 144 20.65 -28.39 10.85
N LYS A 145 20.86 -29.62 10.37
CA LYS A 145 21.16 -30.76 11.24
C LYS A 145 22.63 -30.62 11.63
N GLY A 146 22.89 -30.05 12.81
CA GLY A 146 24.24 -29.84 13.33
C GLY A 146 25.11 -31.09 13.21
N ARG A 147 26.41 -30.88 12.97
CA ARG A 147 27.39 -31.96 12.86
C ARG A 147 27.52 -32.62 14.24
N ARG A 148 27.24 -33.92 14.33
CA ARG A 148 27.52 -34.71 15.53
C ARG A 148 28.95 -35.25 15.46
N ILE A 149 29.59 -35.33 16.62
CA ILE A 149 30.93 -35.92 16.82
C ILE A 149 30.82 -37.42 16.56
#